data_AF-A0A109ZZ36-F1
#
_entry.id   AF-A0A109ZZ36-F1
#
_cell.length_a   1.000
_cell.length_b   1.000
_cell.length_c   1.000
_cell.angle_alpha   90.00
_cell.angle_beta   90.00
_cell.angle_gamma   90.00
#
_symmetry.space_group_name_H-M   'P 1'
#
loop_
_entity.id
_entity.type
_entity.pdbx_description
1 polymer ?
#
loop_
_entity_poly.entity_id
_entity_poly.type
_entity_poly.pdbx_seq_one_letter_code
_entity_poly.pdbx_strand_id
1 'polypeptide(L)'
;LKDRFDGASRVMVDNAGSLRGPAGSKKNRYNFQLEPYNPDHKPPGKMDLVYLEQSPNFCNRNPRLGIQGTSGRECNASSIGVDGCELMCCDRGSRAREVVLVDRCSCT
;
A
#
# COMPACT_ATOMS: atom_id res chain seq x y z
N LEU A 1 5.33 10.09 5.11
CA LEU A 1 5.37 8.98 4.12
C LEU A 1 4.01 8.30 3.98
N LYS A 2 3.31 8.00 5.10
CA LYS A 2 1.94 7.48 5.08
C LYS A 2 0.99 8.31 4.21
N ASP A 3 1.05 9.64 4.30
CA ASP A 3 0.22 10.52 3.45
C ASP A 3 0.49 10.33 1.95
N ARG A 4 1.74 10.09 1.57
CA ARG A 4 2.12 9.81 0.17
C ARG A 4 1.71 8.41 -0.27
N PHE A 5 1.59 7.46 0.66
CA PHE A 5 1.07 6.12 0.39
C PHE A 5 -0.44 6.18 0.14
N ASP A 6 -1.18 6.93 0.96
CA ASP A 6 -2.62 7.11 0.79
C ASP A 6 -2.97 7.90 -0.48
N GLY A 7 -2.08 8.81 -0.90
CA GLY A 7 -2.18 9.56 -2.16
C GLY A 7 -1.44 8.92 -3.35
N ALA A 8 -0.98 7.67 -3.25
CA ALA A 8 -0.18 7.05 -4.31
C ALA A 8 -0.99 6.92 -5.61
N SER A 9 -0.36 7.25 -6.74
CA SER A 9 -1.04 7.26 -8.04
C SER A 9 -0.82 5.96 -8.82
N ARG A 10 -1.88 5.40 -9.38
CA ARG A 10 -1.77 4.29 -10.33
C ARG A 10 -1.25 4.80 -11.66
N VAL A 11 -0.19 4.20 -12.16
CA VAL A 11 0.43 4.56 -13.44
C VAL A 11 0.49 3.36 -14.38
N MET A 12 0.60 3.65 -15.67
CA MET A 12 0.97 2.69 -16.70
C MET A 12 2.34 3.06 -17.25
N VAL A 13 3.09 2.04 -17.68
CA VAL A 13 4.36 2.26 -18.37
C VAL A 13 4.05 2.35 -19.85
N ASP A 14 4.38 3.48 -20.47
CA ASP A 14 4.38 3.54 -21.91
C ASP A 14 5.58 2.77 -22.47
N ASN A 15 5.39 2.10 -23.61
CA ASN A 15 6.49 1.45 -24.31
C ASN A 15 7.03 2.36 -25.42
N ALA A 16 6.91 3.68 -25.26
CA ALA A 16 7.38 4.70 -26.20
C ALA A 16 8.92 4.77 -26.27
N GLY A 17 9.62 3.87 -25.56
CA GLY A 17 11.06 3.76 -25.49
C GLY A 17 11.70 2.78 -26.47
N SER A 18 11.33 2.78 -27.77
CA SER A 18 12.27 2.38 -28.85
C SER A 18 11.82 2.87 -30.23
N LEU A 19 11.58 4.17 -30.39
CA LEU A 19 11.73 4.74 -31.73
C LEU A 19 13.23 4.69 -32.06
N ARG A 20 13.60 3.75 -32.93
CA ARG A 20 14.94 3.60 -33.54
C ARG A 20 15.33 4.89 -34.26
N GLY A 21 15.81 5.88 -33.50
CA GLY A 21 16.43 7.09 -34.02
C GLY A 21 17.89 6.85 -34.40
N PRO A 22 18.50 7.71 -35.24
CA PRO A 22 19.81 7.48 -35.83
C PRO A 22 20.90 7.24 -34.78
N ALA A 23 21.82 6.33 -35.09
CA ALA A 23 22.96 5.96 -34.26
C ALA A 23 23.85 7.18 -33.96
N GLY A 24 23.83 7.68 -32.72
CA GLY A 24 24.75 8.74 -32.30
C GLY A 24 24.43 9.46 -31.00
N SER A 25 23.19 9.42 -30.52
CA SER A 25 22.83 10.08 -29.25
C SER A 25 22.89 9.08 -28.09
N LYS A 26 23.71 9.34 -27.07
CA LYS A 26 23.66 8.67 -25.76
C LYS A 26 22.31 8.97 -25.09
N LYS A 27 21.23 8.32 -25.53
CA LYS A 27 19.91 8.46 -24.91
C LYS A 27 19.81 7.55 -23.70
N ASN A 28 19.30 8.13 -22.61
CA ASN A 28 19.08 7.48 -21.34
C ASN A 28 18.19 6.26 -21.55
N ARG A 29 18.74 5.05 -21.36
CA ARG A 29 18.10 3.75 -21.66
C ARG A 29 16.87 3.43 -20.79
N TYR A 30 16.46 4.35 -19.92
CA TYR A 30 15.47 4.17 -18.86
C TYR A 30 14.40 5.27 -18.89
N ASN A 31 14.11 5.85 -20.06
CA ASN A 31 13.13 6.92 -20.18
C ASN A 31 11.72 6.36 -20.41
N PHE A 32 11.29 5.40 -19.59
CA PHE A 32 9.91 4.95 -19.55
C PHE A 32 9.06 6.10 -18.98
N GLN A 33 8.09 6.59 -19.75
CA GLN A 33 7.19 7.62 -19.27
C GLN A 33 6.14 6.92 -18.41
N LEU A 34 5.97 7.40 -17.17
CA LEU A 34 4.89 6.94 -16.30
C LEU A 34 3.70 7.86 -16.54
N GLU A 35 2.66 7.31 -17.15
CA GLU A 35 1.41 8.03 -17.37
C GLU A 35 0.36 7.60 -16.34
N PRO A 36 -0.47 8.53 -15.83
CA PRO A 36 -1.60 8.16 -14.98
C PRO A 36 -2.50 7.13 -15.66
N TYR A 37 -2.95 6.12 -14.90
CA TYR A 37 -3.90 5.13 -15.42
C TYR A 37 -5.25 5.78 -15.80
N ASN A 38 -5.66 6.81 -15.05
CA ASN A 38 -6.83 7.64 -15.37
C ASN A 38 -6.36 9.02 -15.89
N PRO A 39 -6.69 9.43 -17.13
CA PRO A 39 -6.30 10.72 -17.70
C PRO A 39 -6.77 11.95 -16.91
N ASP A 40 -7.87 11.84 -16.15
CA ASP A 40 -8.40 12.94 -15.34
C ASP A 40 -7.58 13.18 -14.04
N HIS A 41 -6.65 12.29 -13.71
CA HIS A 41 -5.79 12.43 -12.54
C HIS A 41 -4.53 13.24 -12.87
N LYS A 42 -4.10 14.03 -11.90
CA LYS A 42 -2.84 14.78 -12.01
C LYS A 42 -1.65 13.83 -12.18
N PRO A 43 -0.71 14.11 -13.10
CA PRO A 43 0.53 13.37 -13.21
C PRO A 43 1.35 13.38 -11.90
N PRO A 44 1.97 12.26 -11.52
CA PRO A 44 2.77 12.19 -10.29
C PRO A 44 4.04 13.03 -10.39
N GLY A 45 4.42 13.68 -9.29
CA GLY A 45 5.67 14.40 -9.14
C GLY A 45 6.83 13.51 -8.70
N LYS A 46 8.05 14.08 -8.65
CA LYS A 46 9.29 13.37 -8.27
C LYS A 46 9.28 12.80 -6.83
N MET A 47 8.42 13.34 -5.98
CA MET A 47 8.32 12.98 -4.56
C MET A 47 7.14 12.05 -4.26
N ASP A 48 6.28 11.79 -5.24
CA ASP A 48 5.06 11.02 -5.06
C ASP A 48 5.35 9.51 -5.17
N LEU A 49 4.54 8.71 -4.49
CA LEU A 49 4.58 7.26 -4.65
C LEU A 49 3.65 6.85 -5.79
N VAL A 50 4.08 5.87 -6.57
CA VAL A 50 3.31 5.32 -7.69
C VAL A 50 3.23 3.81 -7.59
N TYR A 51 2.17 3.23 -8.17
CA TYR A 51 1.99 1.80 -8.25
C TYR A 51 1.44 1.38 -9.62
N LEU A 52 1.75 0.16 -10.04
CA LEU A 52 1.33 -0.40 -11.33
C LEU A 52 0.09 -1.31 -11.16
N GLU A 53 0.13 -2.16 -10.14
CA GLU A 53 -0.84 -3.22 -9.89
C GLU A 53 -1.61 -3.00 -8.60
N GLN A 54 -2.88 -3.38 -8.60
CA GLN A 54 -3.73 -3.27 -7.42
C GLN A 54 -3.24 -4.21 -6.30
N SER A 55 -3.23 -3.73 -5.06
CA SER A 55 -2.89 -4.55 -3.91
C SER A 55 -3.86 -5.74 -3.77
N PRO A 56 -3.37 -6.93 -3.41
CA PRO A 56 -4.22 -8.10 -3.18
C PRO A 56 -5.05 -7.95 -1.90
N ASN A 57 -5.98 -8.89 -1.69
CA ASN A 57 -6.70 -9.00 -0.41
C ASN A 57 -5.79 -9.62 0.66
N PHE A 58 -5.65 -8.95 1.82
CA PHE A 58 -4.80 -9.38 2.94
C PHE A 58 -5.53 -10.11 4.08
N CYS A 59 -6.86 -10.28 3.99
CA CYS A 59 -7.68 -10.87 5.03
C CYS A 59 -7.36 -12.34 5.29
N ASN A 60 -7.13 -13.11 4.23
CA ASN A 60 -6.91 -14.56 4.29
C ASN A 60 -5.45 -14.90 3.99
N ARG A 61 -4.95 -15.95 4.63
CA ARG A 61 -3.58 -16.42 4.42
C ARG A 61 -3.41 -16.90 2.98
N ASN A 62 -2.43 -16.33 2.28
CA ASN A 62 -2.00 -16.77 0.95
C ASN A 62 -0.47 -16.89 0.91
N PRO A 63 0.08 -18.10 1.14
CA PRO A 63 1.53 -18.33 1.17
C PRO A 63 2.23 -18.01 -0.15
N ARG A 64 1.55 -18.14 -1.29
CA ARG A 64 2.13 -17.87 -2.62
C ARG A 64 2.49 -16.40 -2.80
N LEU A 65 1.74 -15.51 -2.16
CA LEU A 65 1.95 -14.06 -2.18
C LEU A 65 2.63 -13.55 -0.89
N GLY A 66 3.05 -14.44 0.02
CA GLY A 66 3.62 -14.06 1.32
C GLY A 66 2.62 -13.44 2.31
N ILE A 67 1.33 -13.56 2.04
CA ILE A 67 0.27 -12.96 2.87
C ILE A 67 -0.06 -13.89 4.04
N GLN A 68 0.09 -13.43 5.27
CA GLN A 68 -0.18 -14.24 6.47
C GLN A 68 -1.67 -14.30 6.86
N GLY A 69 -2.49 -13.36 6.36
CA GLY A 69 -3.87 -13.18 6.82
C GLY A 69 -3.96 -12.29 8.06
N THR A 70 -5.18 -11.95 8.49
CA THR A 70 -5.41 -11.07 9.66
C THR A 70 -5.89 -11.81 10.92
N SER A 71 -6.00 -13.14 10.86
CA SER A 71 -6.41 -13.94 12.03
C SER A 71 -5.38 -13.85 13.16
N GLY A 72 -5.85 -13.68 14.40
CA GLY A 72 -5.01 -13.58 15.58
C GLY A 72 -4.34 -12.22 15.80
N ARG A 73 -4.61 -11.23 14.94
CA ARG A 73 -4.16 -9.85 15.16
C ARG A 73 -5.05 -9.16 16.20
N GLU A 74 -4.44 -8.32 17.02
CA GLU A 74 -5.18 -7.41 17.89
C GLU A 74 -5.89 -6.33 17.07
N CYS A 75 -7.08 -5.94 17.52
CA CYS A 75 -7.90 -4.90 16.90
C CYS A 75 -8.53 -4.03 17.98
N ASN A 76 -8.86 -2.80 17.61
CA ASN A 76 -9.54 -1.85 18.49
C ASN A 76 -11.05 -1.92 18.28
N ALA A 77 -11.82 -2.32 19.30
CA ALA A 77 -13.27 -2.46 19.18
C ALA A 77 -14.02 -1.11 19.04
N SER A 78 -13.39 0.00 19.44
CA SER A 78 -14.00 1.34 19.37
C SER A 78 -13.58 2.13 18.12
N SER A 79 -12.62 1.63 17.34
CA SER A 79 -12.19 2.30 16.10
C SER A 79 -13.05 1.89 14.92
N ILE A 80 -13.40 2.86 14.08
CA ILE A 80 -14.03 2.66 12.76
C ILE A 80 -13.00 2.54 11.63
N GLY A 81 -11.72 2.76 11.94
CA GLY A 81 -10.62 2.79 10.98
C GLY A 81 -10.06 1.41 10.66
N VAL A 82 -8.92 1.40 9.96
CA VAL A 82 -8.23 0.17 9.56
C VAL A 82 -7.68 -0.64 10.73
N ASP A 83 -7.65 -0.11 11.95
CA ASP A 83 -7.34 -0.79 13.21
C ASP A 83 -8.60 -1.32 13.92
N GLY A 84 -9.79 -0.91 13.45
CA GLY A 84 -11.09 -1.34 13.93
C GLY A 84 -11.32 -2.84 13.74
N CYS A 85 -11.99 -3.49 14.69
CA CYS A 85 -12.24 -4.93 14.60
C CYS A 85 -13.06 -5.35 13.38
N GLU A 86 -13.99 -4.50 12.90
CA GLU A 86 -14.77 -4.74 11.69
C GLU A 86 -13.85 -4.90 10.46
N LEU A 87 -13.01 -3.90 10.20
CA LEU A 87 -12.08 -3.88 9.06
C LEU A 87 -10.89 -4.84 9.24
N MET A 88 -10.26 -4.87 10.42
CA MET A 88 -9.10 -5.75 10.69
C MET A 88 -9.46 -7.23 10.60
N CYS A 89 -10.62 -7.60 11.15
CA CYS A 89 -11.08 -8.98 11.14
C CYS A 89 -11.89 -9.32 9.89
N CYS A 90 -12.06 -8.36 8.97
CA CYS A 90 -12.80 -8.51 7.71
C CYS A 90 -14.21 -9.09 7.95
N ASP A 91 -14.93 -8.49 8.90
CA ASP A 91 -16.30 -8.83 9.31
C ASP A 91 -16.50 -10.24 9.88
N ARG A 92 -15.43 -10.99 10.13
CA ARG A 92 -15.49 -12.35 10.73
C ARG A 92 -15.73 -12.34 12.25
N GLY A 93 -15.89 -11.17 12.86
CA GLY A 93 -15.98 -10.96 14.30
C GLY A 93 -14.63 -10.97 15.02
N SER A 94 -14.65 -10.57 16.29
CA SER A 94 -13.47 -10.50 17.16
C SER A 94 -13.75 -11.14 18.52
N ARG A 95 -12.68 -11.54 19.22
CA ARG A 95 -12.76 -12.11 20.57
C ARG A 95 -12.11 -11.17 21.55
N ALA A 96 -12.89 -10.67 22.52
CA ALA A 96 -12.34 -9.90 23.64
C ALA A 96 -11.55 -10.83 24.57
N ARG A 97 -10.39 -10.36 25.01
CA ARG A 97 -9.55 -11.02 26.01
C ARG A 97 -9.15 -9.99 27.05
N GLU A 98 -9.45 -10.26 28.32
CA GLU A 98 -8.95 -9.47 29.42
C GLU A 98 -7.52 -9.92 29.77
N VAL A 99 -6.62 -8.94 29.92
CA VAL A 99 -5.21 -9.16 30.26
C VAL A 99 -4.86 -8.20 31.39
N VAL A 100 -4.31 -8.72 32.49
CA VAL A 100 -3.79 -7.90 33.57
C VAL A 100 -2.41 -7.39 33.15
N LEU A 101 -2.26 -6.07 33.02
CA LEU A 101 -1.00 -5.41 32.70
C LEU A 101 -0.36 -4.91 33.99
N VAL A 102 0.92 -5.24 34.18
CA VAL A 102 1.75 -4.66 35.25
C VAL A 102 2.64 -3.62 34.60
N ASP A 103 2.45 -2.36 34.96
CA ASP A 103 3.29 -1.25 34.51
C ASP A 103 3.87 -0.49 35.71
N ARG A 104 4.96 0.24 35.49
CA ARG A 104 5.57 1.07 36.52
C ARG A 104 4.65 2.25 36.83
N CYS A 105 4.21 2.35 38.07
CA CYS A 105 3.45 3.48 38.57
C CYS A 105 4.19 4.15 39.74
N SER A 106 3.79 5.39 40.06
CA SER A 106 4.34 6.15 41.19
C SER A 106 5.87 6.38 41.14
N CYS A 107 6.40 6.74 39.97
CA CYS A 107 7.79 7.19 39.84
C CYS A 107 7.96 8.57 40.52
N THR A 108 8.86 8.66 41.50
CA THR A 108 9.36 9.91 42.09
C THR A 108 10.66 10.34 41.45
#